data_AF-A0A8T6R7T2-F1
#
_entry.id   AF-A0A8T6R7T2-F1
#
_cell.length_a   1.000
_cell.length_b   1.000
_cell.length_c   1.000
_cell.angle_alpha   90.00
_cell.angle_beta   90.00
_cell.angle_gamma   90.00
#
_symmetry.space_group_name_H-M   'P 1'
#
loop_
_entity.id
_entity.type
_entity.pdbx_description
1 polymer ?
#
loop_
_entity_poly.entity_id
_entity_poly.type
_entity_poly.pdbx_seq_one_letter_code
_entity_poly.pdbx_strand_id
1 'polypeptide(L)'
;MSPEPEELLQEAISMHQSSKFDKCIKAAEKAHKKFQKSGQIDRAVEALRVMGDCTLNAHNLKKAQTIYENLHREGIKIDNYWYQSAAKWGLGQVALRRLDYSTAVQLFEQGLTLARTTADAWYTAWNAMGLASAYRGTGRLEEARSLLEEAVYNFRKTNQSKYVQWAEKSLTEIGGEIQSGPPVEMQPYLCPMCGSRFNVEQAKKLRKGKLVTCEYCGTAIC
;
A
#
# COMPACT_ATOMS: atom_id res chain seq x y z
N MET A 1 -20.97 0.19 27.38
CA MET A 1 -21.29 -0.57 26.16
C MET A 1 -20.00 -1.17 25.63
N SER A 2 -20.00 -2.40 25.11
CA SER A 2 -18.81 -2.95 24.46
C SER A 2 -18.56 -2.21 23.15
N PRO A 3 -17.31 -1.87 22.79
CA PRO A 3 -17.02 -1.10 21.58
C PRO A 3 -17.52 -1.81 20.32
N GLU A 4 -17.97 -1.03 19.35
CA GLU A 4 -18.47 -1.52 18.06
C GLU A 4 -17.31 -2.11 17.23
N PRO A 5 -17.58 -3.08 16.33
CA PRO A 5 -16.52 -3.74 15.57
C PRO A 5 -15.73 -2.77 14.67
N GLU A 6 -16.38 -1.73 14.14
CA GLU A 6 -15.71 -0.70 13.33
C GLU A 6 -14.75 0.14 14.17
N GLU A 7 -15.15 0.56 15.38
CA GLU A 7 -14.28 1.29 16.31
C GLU A 7 -13.02 0.47 16.64
N LEU A 8 -13.19 -0.82 16.91
CA LEU A 8 -12.07 -1.74 17.18
C LEU A 8 -11.12 -1.89 15.98
N LEU A 9 -11.65 -1.88 14.75
CA LEU A 9 -10.83 -1.94 13.54
C LEU A 9 -10.03 -0.64 13.36
N GLN A 10 -10.66 0.52 13.54
CA GLN A 10 -9.98 1.81 13.47
C GLN A 10 -8.90 1.96 14.55
N GLU A 11 -9.18 1.51 15.77
CA GLU A 11 -8.19 1.42 16.85
C GLU A 11 -7.01 0.53 16.44
N ALA A 12 -7.27 -0.64 15.86
CA ALA A 12 -6.21 -1.55 15.42
C ALA A 12 -5.29 -0.89 14.37
N ILE A 13 -5.87 -0.19 13.39
CA ILE A 13 -5.12 0.53 12.35
C ILE A 13 -4.28 1.65 12.97
N SER A 14 -4.85 2.45 13.88
CA SER A 14 -4.12 3.50 14.60
C SER A 14 -2.98 2.94 15.45
N MET A 15 -3.21 1.79 16.11
CA MET A 15 -2.18 1.10 16.88
C MET A 15 -1.06 0.54 16.00
N HIS A 16 -1.38 0.03 14.81
CA HIS A 16 -0.38 -0.39 13.82
C HIS A 16 0.52 0.76 13.39
N GLN A 17 -0.08 1.90 13.03
CA GLN A 17 0.65 3.12 12.64
C GLN A 17 1.54 3.66 13.77
N SER A 18 1.11 3.48 15.02
CA SER A 18 1.85 3.86 16.23
C SER A 18 2.84 2.78 16.73
N SER A 19 3.06 1.71 15.96
CA SER A 19 3.93 0.57 16.32
C SER A 19 3.55 -0.17 17.61
N LYS A 20 2.30 -0.07 18.07
CA LYS A 20 1.77 -0.75 19.26
C LYS A 20 1.20 -2.13 18.87
N PHE A 21 2.06 -3.00 18.35
CA PHE A 21 1.62 -4.22 17.65
C PHE A 21 0.84 -5.20 18.52
N ASP A 22 1.21 -5.42 19.79
CA ASP A 22 0.47 -6.32 20.68
C ASP A 22 -0.97 -5.85 20.94
N LYS A 23 -1.16 -4.52 21.06
CA LYS A 23 -2.49 -3.93 21.23
C LYS A 23 -3.28 -4.00 19.92
N CYS A 24 -2.63 -3.72 18.79
CA CYS A 24 -3.24 -3.88 17.46
C CYS A 24 -3.78 -5.30 17.26
N ILE A 25 -2.98 -6.34 17.53
CA ILE A 25 -3.37 -7.74 17.33
C ILE A 25 -4.65 -8.05 18.12
N LYS A 26 -4.69 -7.63 19.40
CA LYS A 26 -5.87 -7.84 20.26
C LYS A 26 -7.11 -7.09 19.75
N ALA A 27 -6.95 -5.86 19.27
CA ALA A 27 -8.06 -5.07 18.73
C ALA A 27 -8.59 -5.67 17.42
N ALA A 28 -7.69 -5.99 16.48
CA ALA A 28 -8.03 -6.60 15.20
C ALA A 28 -8.70 -7.98 15.37
N GLU A 29 -8.23 -8.82 16.29
CA GLU A 29 -8.86 -10.12 16.58
C GLU A 29 -10.29 -9.97 17.12
N LYS A 30 -10.52 -8.99 18.01
CA LYS A 30 -11.87 -8.69 18.52
C LYS A 30 -12.79 -8.16 17.43
N ALA A 31 -12.30 -7.24 16.59
CA ALA A 31 -13.04 -6.73 15.44
C ALA A 31 -13.43 -7.87 14.49
N HIS A 32 -12.46 -8.70 14.09
CA HIS A 32 -12.67 -9.86 13.22
C HIS A 32 -13.78 -10.78 13.73
N LYS A 33 -13.72 -11.20 15.01
CA LYS A 33 -14.74 -12.07 15.61
C LYS A 33 -16.12 -11.43 15.65
N LYS A 34 -16.21 -10.12 15.91
CA LYS A 34 -17.49 -9.41 15.92
C LYS A 34 -18.08 -9.28 14.51
N PHE A 35 -17.28 -8.93 13.50
CA PHE A 35 -17.71 -8.88 12.12
C PHE A 35 -18.17 -10.25 11.58
N GLN A 36 -17.48 -11.33 11.95
CA GLN A 36 -17.94 -12.69 11.62
C GLN A 36 -19.31 -12.99 12.22
N LYS A 37 -19.53 -12.64 13.50
CA LYS A 37 -20.82 -12.85 14.17
C LYS A 37 -21.96 -12.02 13.58
N SER A 38 -21.65 -10.82 13.07
CA SER A 38 -22.64 -9.96 12.41
C SER A 38 -22.80 -10.24 10.91
N GLY A 39 -22.11 -11.24 10.35
CA GLY A 39 -22.18 -11.58 8.93
C GLY A 39 -21.48 -10.60 7.98
N GLN A 40 -20.70 -9.65 8.50
CA GLN A 40 -19.96 -8.66 7.71
C GLN A 40 -18.61 -9.25 7.26
N ILE A 41 -18.66 -10.16 6.29
CA ILE A 41 -17.50 -10.97 5.89
C ILE A 41 -16.34 -10.09 5.38
N ASP A 42 -16.60 -9.12 4.52
CA ASP A 42 -15.54 -8.25 3.97
C ASP A 42 -14.76 -7.53 5.07
N ARG A 43 -15.48 -6.96 6.06
CA ARG A 43 -14.86 -6.30 7.21
C ARG A 43 -14.12 -7.27 8.12
N ALA A 44 -14.60 -8.50 8.25
CA ALA A 44 -13.86 -9.54 8.96
C ALA A 44 -12.53 -9.83 8.25
N VAL A 45 -12.53 -9.95 6.92
CA VAL A 45 -11.30 -10.18 6.13
C VAL A 45 -10.34 -8.98 6.22
N GLU A 46 -10.86 -7.75 6.25
CA GLU A 46 -10.05 -6.56 6.50
C GLU A 46 -9.37 -6.59 7.87
N ALA A 47 -10.12 -6.92 8.93
CA ALA A 47 -9.57 -7.06 10.27
C ALA A 47 -8.51 -8.18 10.35
N LEU A 48 -8.71 -9.27 9.61
CA LEU A 48 -7.74 -10.37 9.49
C LEU A 48 -6.45 -9.90 8.84
N ARG A 49 -6.53 -9.09 7.78
CA ARG A 49 -5.37 -8.48 7.10
C ARG A 49 -4.59 -7.56 8.06
N VAL A 50 -5.27 -6.66 8.77
CA VAL A 50 -4.63 -5.77 9.76
C VAL A 50 -3.96 -6.58 10.88
N MET A 51 -4.61 -7.64 11.35
CA MET A 51 -4.02 -8.55 12.34
C MET A 51 -2.74 -9.22 11.80
N GLY A 52 -2.72 -9.60 10.52
CA GLY A 52 -1.54 -10.13 9.82
C GLY A 52 -0.39 -9.13 9.80
N ASP A 53 -0.65 -7.89 9.38
CA ASP A 53 0.36 -6.82 9.32
C ASP A 53 0.98 -6.55 10.70
N CYS A 54 0.14 -6.46 11.74
CA CYS A 54 0.60 -6.24 13.11
C CYS A 54 1.39 -7.43 13.64
N THR A 55 0.97 -8.66 13.34
CA THR A 55 1.69 -9.87 13.78
C THR A 55 3.04 -10.01 13.08
N LEU A 56 3.12 -9.66 11.80
CA LEU A 56 4.35 -9.63 11.03
C LEU A 56 5.33 -8.58 11.60
N ASN A 57 4.85 -7.37 11.89
CA ASN A 57 5.67 -6.30 12.45
C ASN A 57 6.05 -6.54 13.93
N ALA A 58 5.30 -7.37 14.66
CA ALA A 58 5.69 -7.91 15.96
C ALA A 58 6.74 -9.04 15.85
N HIS A 59 7.24 -9.34 14.65
CA HIS A 59 8.21 -10.41 14.37
C HIS A 59 7.75 -11.83 14.72
N ASN A 60 6.44 -12.05 14.92
CA ASN A 60 5.89 -13.39 15.13
C ASN A 60 5.61 -14.08 13.79
N LEU A 61 6.67 -14.51 13.12
CA LEU A 61 6.61 -15.02 11.75
C LEU A 61 5.72 -16.26 11.60
N LYS A 62 5.71 -17.16 12.60
CA LYS A 62 4.88 -18.37 12.58
C LYS A 62 3.39 -18.01 12.61
N LYS A 63 2.98 -17.12 13.52
CA LYS A 63 1.58 -16.69 13.62
C LYS A 63 1.18 -15.84 12.41
N ALA A 64 2.06 -14.95 11.93
CA ALA A 64 1.81 -14.14 10.73
C ALA A 64 1.56 -15.02 9.50
N GLN A 65 2.36 -16.08 9.30
CA GLN A 65 2.16 -17.04 8.22
C GLN A 65 0.75 -17.64 8.25
N THR A 66 0.33 -18.19 9.40
CA THR A 66 -1.01 -18.77 9.55
C THR A 66 -2.12 -17.75 9.28
N ILE A 67 -1.94 -16.51 9.72
CA ILE A 67 -2.92 -15.44 9.48
C ILE A 67 -3.03 -15.12 7.99
N TYR A 68 -1.91 -15.00 7.27
CA TYR A 68 -1.95 -14.72 5.83
C TYR A 68 -2.41 -15.91 4.99
N GLU A 69 -2.13 -17.15 5.39
CA GLU A 69 -2.72 -18.35 4.77
C GLU A 69 -4.25 -18.33 4.91
N ASN A 70 -4.76 -17.96 6.08
CA ASN A 70 -6.19 -17.77 6.29
C ASN A 70 -6.73 -16.59 5.46
N LEU A 71 -6.01 -15.46 5.41
CA LEU A 71 -6.39 -14.32 4.58
C LEU A 71 -6.51 -14.70 3.11
N HIS A 72 -5.57 -15.49 2.59
CA HIS A 72 -5.63 -15.97 1.21
C HIS A 72 -6.87 -16.82 0.97
N ARG A 73 -7.16 -17.76 1.88
CA ARG A 73 -8.33 -18.64 1.79
C ARG A 73 -9.63 -17.84 1.80
N GLU A 74 -9.77 -16.89 2.72
CA GLU A 74 -10.98 -16.06 2.79
C GLU A 74 -11.09 -15.14 1.58
N GLY A 75 -9.99 -14.55 1.11
CA GLY A 75 -9.96 -13.73 -0.11
C GLY A 75 -10.36 -14.51 -1.37
N ILE A 76 -10.06 -15.81 -1.46
CA ILE A 76 -10.57 -16.68 -2.54
C ILE A 76 -12.09 -16.89 -2.40
N LYS A 77 -12.57 -17.16 -1.18
CA LYS A 77 -14.01 -17.42 -0.94
C LYS A 77 -14.91 -16.25 -1.32
N ILE A 78 -14.45 -15.02 -1.12
CA ILE A 78 -15.19 -13.80 -1.48
C ILE A 78 -14.79 -13.24 -2.84
N ASP A 79 -14.01 -13.99 -3.64
CA ASP A 79 -13.51 -13.61 -4.96
C ASP A 79 -12.87 -12.21 -5.02
N ASN A 80 -12.07 -11.89 -3.99
CA ASN A 80 -11.46 -10.58 -3.84
C ASN A 80 -9.95 -10.65 -4.08
N TYR A 81 -9.53 -10.27 -5.29
CA TYR A 81 -8.11 -10.28 -5.68
C TYR A 81 -7.24 -9.32 -4.87
N TRP A 82 -7.79 -8.26 -4.31
CA TRP A 82 -7.05 -7.35 -3.44
C TRP A 82 -6.58 -8.05 -2.17
N TYR A 83 -7.46 -8.79 -1.48
CA TYR A 83 -7.08 -9.58 -0.30
C TYR A 83 -6.19 -10.77 -0.65
N GLN A 84 -6.39 -11.39 -1.82
CA GLN A 84 -5.49 -12.45 -2.27
C GLN A 84 -4.08 -11.91 -2.52
N SER A 85 -3.94 -10.75 -3.18
CA SER A 85 -2.65 -10.08 -3.37
C SER A 85 -2.01 -9.65 -2.04
N ALA A 86 -2.82 -9.12 -1.12
CA ALA A 86 -2.38 -8.80 0.25
C ALA A 86 -1.78 -10.01 0.98
N ALA A 87 -2.44 -11.16 0.86
CA ALA A 87 -1.97 -12.40 1.48
C ALA A 87 -0.68 -12.89 0.86
N LYS A 88 -0.54 -12.82 -0.46
CA LYS A 88 0.71 -13.17 -1.17
C LYS A 88 1.86 -12.27 -0.75
N TRP A 89 1.62 -10.96 -0.66
CA TRP A 89 2.60 -10.01 -0.13
C TRP A 89 3.02 -10.40 1.30
N GLY A 90 2.05 -10.64 2.19
CA GLY A 90 2.32 -11.00 3.59
C GLY A 90 3.12 -12.28 3.74
N LEU A 91 2.78 -13.33 2.99
CA LEU A 91 3.53 -14.59 2.97
C LEU A 91 4.94 -14.39 2.38
N GLY A 92 5.08 -13.59 1.31
CA GLY A 92 6.37 -13.24 0.73
C GLY A 92 7.27 -12.52 1.73
N GLN A 93 6.71 -11.61 2.53
CA GLN A 93 7.43 -10.94 3.61
C GLN A 93 7.89 -11.92 4.69
N VAL A 94 7.05 -12.90 5.06
CA VAL A 94 7.45 -13.96 6.00
C VAL A 94 8.63 -14.77 5.43
N ALA A 95 8.57 -15.17 4.16
CA ALA A 95 9.64 -15.90 3.50
C ALA A 95 10.95 -15.08 3.46
N LEU A 96 10.88 -13.79 3.10
CA LEU A 96 12.04 -12.87 3.14
C LEU A 96 12.68 -12.79 4.53
N ARG A 97 11.87 -12.67 5.59
CA ARG A 97 12.38 -12.59 6.97
C ARG A 97 13.05 -13.90 7.42
N ARG A 98 12.76 -15.01 6.74
CA ARG A 98 13.43 -16.31 6.92
C ARG A 98 14.59 -16.54 5.95
N LEU A 99 14.93 -15.55 5.12
CA LEU A 99 15.95 -15.65 4.06
C LEU A 99 15.62 -16.72 2.99
N ASP A 100 14.36 -17.14 2.90
CA ASP A 100 13.89 -18.03 1.84
C ASP A 100 13.51 -17.18 0.62
N TYR A 101 14.55 -16.75 -0.11
CA TYR A 101 14.39 -15.89 -1.27
C TYR A 101 13.63 -16.57 -2.42
N SER A 102 13.76 -17.89 -2.58
CA SER A 102 13.07 -18.63 -3.65
C SER A 102 11.56 -18.59 -3.45
N THR A 103 11.11 -18.92 -2.24
CA THR A 103 9.68 -18.85 -1.89
C THR A 103 9.17 -17.40 -1.92
N ALA A 104 9.97 -16.44 -1.46
CA ALA A 104 9.60 -15.03 -1.50
C ALA A 104 9.34 -14.54 -2.93
N VAL A 105 10.23 -14.87 -3.89
CA VAL A 105 10.07 -14.53 -5.32
C VAL A 105 8.74 -15.03 -5.85
N GLN A 106 8.44 -16.33 -5.67
CA GLN A 106 7.21 -16.93 -6.17
C GLN A 106 5.96 -16.27 -5.59
N LEU A 107 5.99 -15.96 -4.28
CA LEU A 107 4.85 -15.34 -3.59
C LEU A 107 4.62 -13.91 -4.06
N PHE A 108 5.67 -13.08 -4.16
CA PHE A 108 5.50 -11.71 -4.65
C PHE A 108 5.11 -11.65 -6.12
N GLU A 109 5.62 -12.55 -6.97
CA GLU A 109 5.21 -12.64 -8.39
C GLU A 109 3.71 -12.96 -8.50
N GLN A 110 3.21 -13.93 -7.73
CA GLN A 110 1.78 -14.24 -7.67
C GLN A 110 0.96 -13.03 -7.19
N GLY A 111 1.41 -12.35 -6.13
CA GLY A 111 0.74 -11.16 -5.60
C GLY A 111 0.71 -10.00 -6.59
N LEU A 112 1.81 -9.79 -7.31
CA LEU A 112 1.94 -8.76 -8.34
C LEU A 112 1.03 -9.04 -9.54
N THR A 113 0.95 -10.29 -10.01
CA THR A 113 0.01 -10.68 -11.08
C THR A 113 -1.45 -10.42 -10.66
N LEU A 114 -1.82 -10.77 -9.43
CA LEU A 114 -3.16 -10.50 -8.89
C LEU A 114 -3.45 -8.99 -8.83
N ALA A 115 -2.53 -8.19 -8.29
CA ALA A 115 -2.72 -6.73 -8.17
C ALA A 115 -2.82 -6.03 -9.53
N ARG A 116 -2.03 -6.48 -10.52
CA ARG A 116 -2.10 -5.96 -11.89
C ARG A 116 -3.43 -6.29 -12.58
N THR A 117 -4.01 -7.45 -12.29
CA THR A 117 -5.32 -7.85 -12.84
C THR A 117 -6.43 -6.88 -12.45
N THR A 118 -6.34 -6.28 -11.27
CA THR A 118 -7.32 -5.29 -10.78
C THR A 118 -6.86 -3.84 -10.90
N ALA A 119 -5.74 -3.58 -11.57
CA ALA A 119 -5.08 -2.27 -11.60
C ALA A 119 -4.88 -1.63 -10.20
N ASP A 120 -4.65 -2.45 -9.18
CA ASP A 120 -4.46 -1.99 -7.80
C ASP A 120 -3.05 -1.44 -7.60
N ALA A 121 -2.93 -0.13 -7.47
CA ALA A 121 -1.63 0.52 -7.31
C ALA A 121 -0.94 0.16 -5.97
N TRP A 122 -1.71 -0.06 -4.91
CA TRP A 122 -1.14 -0.28 -3.58
C TRP A 122 -0.37 -1.60 -3.48
N TYR A 123 -1.00 -2.73 -3.79
CA TYR A 123 -0.33 -4.03 -3.77
C TYR A 123 0.52 -4.30 -5.00
N THR A 124 0.34 -3.58 -6.11
CA THR A 124 1.35 -3.56 -7.18
C THR A 124 2.67 -3.03 -6.61
N ALA A 125 2.65 -1.88 -5.93
CA ALA A 125 3.86 -1.29 -5.36
C ALA A 125 4.50 -2.18 -4.28
N TRP A 126 3.70 -2.69 -3.36
CA TRP A 126 4.19 -3.52 -2.25
C TRP A 126 4.76 -4.87 -2.70
N ASN A 127 4.11 -5.56 -3.64
CA ASN A 127 4.64 -6.81 -4.19
C ASN A 127 5.88 -6.56 -5.04
N ALA A 128 5.91 -5.50 -5.86
CA ALA A 128 7.09 -5.16 -6.65
C ALA A 128 8.30 -4.83 -5.75
N MET A 129 8.12 -4.03 -4.69
CA MET A 129 9.19 -3.73 -3.73
C MET A 129 9.67 -4.98 -2.96
N GLY A 130 8.74 -5.87 -2.59
CA GLY A 130 9.07 -7.16 -1.97
C GLY A 130 9.87 -8.08 -2.90
N LEU A 131 9.45 -8.19 -4.16
CA LEU A 131 10.13 -8.98 -5.18
C LEU A 131 11.53 -8.42 -5.47
N ALA A 132 11.67 -7.09 -5.58
CA ALA A 132 12.96 -6.44 -5.72
C ALA A 132 13.90 -6.74 -4.54
N SER A 133 13.36 -6.77 -3.32
CA SER A 133 14.14 -7.14 -2.12
C SER A 133 14.61 -8.59 -2.17
N ALA A 134 13.78 -9.50 -2.71
CA ALA A 134 14.16 -10.91 -2.89
C ALA A 134 15.23 -11.08 -3.98
N TYR A 135 15.10 -10.38 -5.10
CA TYR A 135 16.10 -10.36 -6.17
C TYR A 135 17.42 -9.73 -5.73
N ARG A 136 17.38 -8.65 -4.95
CA ARG A 136 18.58 -8.10 -4.31
C ARG A 136 19.29 -9.13 -3.42
N GLY A 137 18.53 -9.89 -2.62
CA GLY A 137 19.07 -10.97 -1.79
C GLY A 137 19.73 -12.12 -2.55
N THR A 138 19.42 -12.26 -3.86
CA THR A 138 19.99 -13.29 -4.75
C THR A 138 20.96 -12.72 -5.79
N GLY A 139 21.34 -11.44 -5.69
CA GLY A 139 22.30 -10.78 -6.59
C GLY A 139 21.72 -10.34 -7.95
N ARG A 140 20.40 -10.48 -8.14
CA ARG A 140 19.68 -10.13 -9.37
C ARG A 140 19.31 -8.63 -9.38
N LEU A 141 20.33 -7.77 -9.41
CA LEU A 141 20.18 -6.33 -9.17
C LEU A 141 19.45 -5.61 -10.30
N GLU A 142 19.64 -6.03 -11.55
CA GLU A 142 18.95 -5.41 -12.69
C GLU A 142 17.45 -5.67 -12.66
N GLU A 143 17.03 -6.90 -12.34
CA GLU A 143 15.60 -7.19 -12.17
C GLU A 143 15.01 -6.47 -10.95
N ALA A 144 15.80 -6.31 -9.88
CA ALA A 144 15.37 -5.52 -8.72
C ALA A 144 15.18 -4.03 -9.06
N ARG A 145 16.00 -3.47 -9.96
CA ARG A 145 15.91 -2.06 -10.40
C ARG A 145 14.56 -1.77 -11.05
N SER A 146 14.18 -2.53 -12.08
CA SER A 146 12.91 -2.31 -12.79
C SER A 146 11.68 -2.42 -11.87
N LEU A 147 11.73 -3.34 -10.90
CA LEU A 147 10.65 -3.51 -9.92
C LEU A 147 10.56 -2.35 -8.93
N LEU A 148 11.70 -1.77 -8.52
CA LEU A 148 11.71 -0.59 -7.66
C LEU A 148 11.19 0.65 -8.39
N GLU A 149 11.50 0.82 -9.67
CA GLU A 149 10.92 1.88 -10.51
C GLU A 149 9.40 1.75 -10.60
N GLU A 150 8.88 0.54 -10.83
CA GLU A 150 7.44 0.26 -10.81
C GLU A 150 6.82 0.55 -9.43
N ALA A 151 7.49 0.18 -8.33
CA ALA A 151 7.03 0.46 -6.98
C ALA A 151 6.94 1.97 -6.71
N VAL A 152 7.97 2.74 -7.10
CA VAL A 152 7.97 4.21 -6.99
C VAL A 152 6.81 4.82 -7.76
N TYR A 153 6.59 4.40 -9.01
CA TYR A 153 5.49 4.89 -9.84
C TYR A 153 4.13 4.64 -9.18
N ASN A 154 3.90 3.43 -8.67
CA ASN A 154 2.63 3.07 -8.05
C ASN A 154 2.43 3.72 -6.67
N PHE A 155 3.46 3.83 -5.84
CA PHE A 155 3.35 4.57 -4.57
C PHE A 155 3.05 6.06 -4.79
N ARG A 156 3.61 6.67 -5.84
CA ARG A 156 3.29 8.05 -6.25
C ARG A 156 1.80 8.21 -6.59
N LYS A 157 1.19 7.25 -7.31
CA LYS A 157 -0.25 7.25 -7.61
C LYS A 157 -1.13 7.20 -6.35
N THR A 158 -0.66 6.52 -5.30
CA THR A 158 -1.41 6.38 -4.04
C THR A 158 -1.22 7.56 -3.07
N ASN A 159 -0.46 8.61 -3.44
CA ASN A 159 -0.09 9.74 -2.59
C ASN A 159 0.68 9.36 -1.31
N GLN A 160 1.45 8.27 -1.36
CA GLN A 160 2.14 7.73 -0.18
C GLN A 160 3.62 8.12 -0.16
N SER A 161 3.89 9.39 0.16
CA SER A 161 5.24 9.98 0.09
C SER A 161 6.30 9.22 0.89
N LYS A 162 5.93 8.65 2.04
CA LYS A 162 6.82 7.85 2.89
C LYS A 162 7.30 6.58 2.18
N TYR A 163 6.42 5.88 1.46
CA TYR A 163 6.78 4.64 0.76
C TYR A 163 7.53 4.92 -0.54
N VAL A 164 7.24 6.05 -1.19
CA VAL A 164 8.07 6.55 -2.31
C VAL A 164 9.52 6.71 -1.86
N GLN A 165 9.77 7.39 -0.74
CA GLN A 165 11.12 7.58 -0.21
C GLN A 165 11.81 6.25 0.13
N TRP A 166 11.07 5.27 0.65
CA TRP A 166 11.62 3.94 0.93
C TRP A 166 12.05 3.21 -0.35
N ALA A 167 11.21 3.23 -1.38
CA ALA A 167 11.51 2.58 -2.65
C ALA A 167 12.66 3.30 -3.39
N GLU A 168 12.68 4.64 -3.39
CA GLU A 168 13.78 5.45 -3.98
C GLU A 168 15.11 5.21 -3.26
N LYS A 169 15.08 5.06 -1.93
CA LYS A 169 16.27 4.70 -1.16
C LYS A 169 16.78 3.31 -1.56
N SER A 170 15.90 2.31 -1.61
CA SER A 170 16.28 0.95 -2.04
C SER A 170 16.82 0.93 -3.47
N LEU A 171 16.27 1.77 -4.37
CA LEU A 171 16.76 1.93 -5.74
C LEU A 171 18.19 2.50 -5.75
N THR A 172 18.44 3.54 -4.96
CA THR A 172 19.77 4.14 -4.83
C THR A 172 20.79 3.15 -4.25
N GLU A 173 20.40 2.35 -3.25
CA GLU A 173 21.26 1.34 -2.61
C GLU A 173 21.72 0.22 -3.56
N ILE A 174 21.00 -0.01 -4.66
CA ILE A 174 21.40 -0.98 -5.71
C ILE A 174 22.00 -0.29 -6.94
N GLY A 175 22.33 1.01 -6.85
CA GLY A 175 22.92 1.78 -7.94
C GLY A 175 21.94 2.15 -9.05
N GLY A 176 20.63 2.20 -8.76
CA GLY A 176 19.62 2.75 -9.66
C GLY A 176 19.51 4.28 -9.51
N GLU A 177 19.12 4.94 -10.59
CA GLU A 177 18.90 6.39 -10.60
C GLU A 177 17.47 6.70 -10.17
N ILE A 178 17.31 7.66 -9.26
CA ILE A 178 15.98 8.19 -8.94
C ILE A 178 15.55 9.02 -10.14
N GLN A 179 14.68 8.46 -10.98
CA GLN A 179 13.99 9.26 -11.97
C GLN A 179 13.15 10.29 -11.22
N SER A 180 13.50 11.56 -11.40
CA SER A 180 12.61 12.70 -11.18
C SER A 180 11.46 12.54 -12.17
N GLY A 181 10.53 11.64 -11.85
CA GLY A 181 9.33 11.44 -12.63
C GLY A 181 8.61 12.78 -12.76
N PRO A 182 7.86 13.01 -13.84
CA PRO A 182 7.04 14.19 -13.94
C PRO A 182 6.23 14.29 -12.63
N PRO A 183 6.15 15.48 -12.00
CA PRO A 183 5.43 15.64 -10.75
C PRO A 183 4.09 14.96 -10.88
N VAL A 184 3.74 14.09 -9.90
CA VAL A 184 2.44 13.38 -9.79
C VAL A 184 1.42 14.20 -10.53
N GLU A 185 0.94 13.72 -11.68
CA GLU A 185 0.15 14.52 -12.63
C GLU A 185 -0.91 15.24 -11.81
N MET A 186 -0.64 16.52 -11.49
CA MET A 186 -1.51 17.27 -10.62
C MET A 186 -2.77 17.39 -11.44
N GLN A 187 -3.89 16.86 -10.92
CA GLN A 187 -5.19 17.09 -11.53
C GLN A 187 -5.22 18.54 -12.00
N PRO A 188 -5.36 18.77 -13.32
CA PRO A 188 -5.19 20.10 -13.86
C PRO A 188 -6.22 20.99 -13.18
N TYR A 189 -5.74 22.00 -12.43
CA TYR A 189 -6.63 23.06 -11.98
C TYR A 189 -7.06 23.79 -13.23
N LEU A 190 -8.34 23.73 -13.53
CA LEU A 190 -8.94 24.44 -14.64
C LEU A 190 -9.64 25.68 -14.11
N CYS A 191 -9.54 26.78 -14.84
CA CYS A 191 -10.35 27.96 -14.58
C CYS A 191 -11.83 27.60 -14.71
N PRO A 192 -12.67 27.84 -13.69
CA PRO A 192 -14.08 27.47 -13.76
C PRO A 192 -14.85 28.29 -14.81
N MET A 193 -14.31 29.44 -15.23
CA MET A 193 -14.97 30.32 -16.21
C MET A 193 -14.64 29.98 -17.66
N CYS A 194 -13.40 29.58 -17.96
CA CYS A 194 -12.97 29.37 -19.36
C CYS A 194 -12.35 28.00 -19.63
N GLY A 195 -12.20 27.15 -18.61
CA GLY A 195 -11.57 25.83 -18.74
C GLY A 195 -10.07 25.86 -19.01
N SER A 196 -9.42 27.03 -19.03
CA SER A 196 -7.97 27.13 -19.22
C SER A 196 -7.23 26.48 -18.05
N ARG A 197 -6.12 25.82 -18.36
CA ARG A 197 -5.29 25.12 -17.37
C ARG A 197 -4.41 26.12 -16.63
N PHE A 198 -4.47 26.12 -15.30
CA PHE A 198 -3.53 26.87 -14.47
C PHE A 198 -2.15 26.22 -14.51
N ASN A 199 -1.11 27.06 -14.54
CA ASN A 199 0.25 26.61 -14.44
C ASN A 199 0.57 26.08 -13.02
N VAL A 200 1.75 25.48 -12.85
CA VAL A 200 2.13 24.81 -11.59
C VAL A 200 2.18 25.78 -10.40
N GLU A 201 2.55 27.04 -10.61
CA GLU A 201 2.63 28.02 -9.52
C GLU A 201 1.25 28.52 -9.11
N GLN A 202 0.37 28.78 -10.08
CA GLN A 202 -1.03 29.13 -9.88
C GLN A 202 -1.78 28.01 -9.13
N ALA A 203 -1.62 26.76 -9.54
CA ALA A 203 -2.21 25.60 -8.87
C ALA A 203 -1.73 25.46 -7.41
N LYS A 204 -0.45 25.75 -7.12
CA LYS A 204 0.10 25.75 -5.75
C LYS A 204 -0.51 26.86 -4.88
N LYS A 205 -0.83 28.03 -5.46
CA LYS A 205 -1.48 29.14 -4.76
C LYS A 205 -2.96 28.82 -4.44
N LEU A 206 -3.71 28.31 -5.41
CA LEU A 206 -5.10 27.88 -5.21
C LEU A 206 -5.25 26.82 -4.12
N ARG A 207 -4.35 25.82 -4.07
CA ARG A 207 -4.33 24.82 -2.98
C ARG A 207 -4.14 25.39 -1.58
N LYS A 208 -3.54 26.58 -1.48
CA LYS A 208 -3.32 27.28 -0.22
C LYS A 208 -4.43 28.30 0.08
N GLY A 209 -5.55 28.25 -0.67
CA GLY A 209 -6.65 29.22 -0.59
C GLY A 209 -6.22 30.64 -0.93
N LYS A 210 -5.20 30.79 -1.79
CA LYS A 210 -4.71 32.11 -2.21
C LYS A 210 -5.35 32.48 -3.53
N LEU A 211 -5.74 33.75 -3.62
CA LEU A 211 -6.27 34.35 -4.83
C LEU A 211 -5.28 34.21 -6.01
N VAL A 212 -5.78 33.75 -7.13
CA VAL A 212 -5.09 33.63 -8.40
C VAL A 212 -5.97 34.19 -9.51
N THR A 213 -5.37 35.00 -10.38
CA THR A 213 -6.04 35.51 -11.58
C THR A 213 -5.70 34.61 -12.77
N CYS A 214 -6.73 34.15 -13.48
CA CYS A 214 -6.58 33.43 -14.74
C CYS A 214 -5.93 34.33 -15.79
N GLU A 215 -4.81 33.90 -16.34
CA GLU A 215 -4.07 34.63 -17.37
C GLU A 215 -4.81 34.69 -18.71
N TYR A 216 -5.76 33.77 -18.93
CA TYR A 216 -6.52 33.72 -20.18
C TYR A 216 -7.76 34.62 -20.18
N CYS A 217 -8.61 34.52 -19.14
CA CYS A 217 -9.89 35.25 -19.08
C CYS A 217 -9.94 36.34 -18.00
N GLY A 218 -8.87 36.54 -17.23
CA GLY A 218 -8.80 37.57 -16.18
C GLY A 218 -9.63 37.27 -14.93
N THR A 219 -10.29 36.12 -14.83
CA THR A 219 -11.09 35.76 -13.65
C THR A 219 -10.20 35.51 -12.44
N ALA A 220 -10.47 36.19 -11.33
CA ALA A 220 -9.84 35.92 -10.04
C ALA A 220 -10.60 34.83 -9.28
N ILE A 221 -9.88 33.83 -8.78
CA ILE A 221 -10.40 32.68 -8.04
C ILE A 221 -9.52 32.39 -6.82
N CYS A 222 -10.10 31.83 -5.75
CA CYS A 222 -9.48 31.60 -4.44
C CYS A 222 -9.70 30.13 -4.05
#